data_AF-A0A0R1UKZ8-F1
#
_entry.id   AF-A0A0R1UKZ8-F1
#
_cell.length_a   1.000
_cell.length_b   1.000
_cell.length_c   1.000
_cell.angle_alpha   90.00
_cell.angle_beta   90.00
_cell.angle_gamma   90.00
#
_symmetry.space_group_name_H-M   'P 1'
#
loop_
_entity.id
_entity.type
_entity.pdbx_description
1 polymer ?
#
loop_
_entity_poly.entity_id
_entity_poly.type
_entity_poly.pdbx_seq_one_letter_code
_entity_poly.pdbx_strand_id
1 'polypeptide(L)' 'MPEPNLRMLRYSKGLSQKELAKAIGVSQTTVTLWEQGKSKPSLGSAVKLANFYAVDLTVISNAINYHFS' A
#
# COMPACT_ATOMS: atom_id res chain seq x y z
N MET A 1 -2.56 -14.95 12.15
CA MET A 1 -2.25 -14.79 10.71
C MET A 1 -1.22 -13.68 10.61
N PRO A 2 -0.16 -13.76 9.78
CA PRO A 2 0.70 -12.61 9.59
C PRO A 2 -0.17 -11.50 9.01
N GLU A 3 -0.12 -10.34 9.65
CA GLU A 3 -0.94 -9.21 9.28
C GLU A 3 -0.60 -8.73 7.84
N PRO A 4 -1.60 -8.33 7.03
CA PRO A 4 -1.40 -8.05 5.62
C PRO A 4 -0.56 -6.78 5.43
N ASN A 5 0.61 -6.87 4.81
CA ASN A 5 1.38 -5.68 4.39
C ASN A 5 0.99 -5.24 2.97
N LEU A 6 1.32 -4.00 2.60
CA LEU A 6 0.98 -3.43 1.27
C LEU A 6 1.50 -4.29 0.10
N ARG A 7 2.64 -4.97 0.27
CA ARG A 7 3.21 -5.89 -0.73
C ARG A 7 2.32 -7.12 -0.94
N MET A 8 1.73 -7.67 0.11
CA MET A 8 0.79 -8.80 0.01
C MET A 8 -0.48 -8.39 -0.76
N LEU A 9 -1.04 -7.21 -0.46
CA LEU A 9 -2.18 -6.66 -1.21
C LEU A 9 -1.84 -6.48 -2.70
N ARG A 10 -0.62 -6.00 -2.99
CA ARG A 10 -0.17 -5.87 -4.38
C ARG A 10 -0.05 -7.22 -5.08
N TYR A 11 0.55 -8.22 -4.42
CA TYR A 11 0.71 -9.56 -4.99
C TYR A 11 -0.61 -10.31 -5.15
N SER A 12 -1.61 -10.09 -4.28
CA SER A 12 -2.93 -10.72 -4.45
C SER A 12 -3.66 -10.24 -5.71
N LYS A 13 -3.29 -9.07 -6.23
CA LYS A 13 -3.76 -8.55 -7.54
C LYS A 13 -2.82 -8.90 -8.71
N GLY A 14 -1.71 -9.60 -8.47
CA GLY A 14 -0.73 -9.96 -9.50
C GLY A 14 0.07 -8.77 -10.06
N LEU A 15 0.14 -7.66 -9.34
CA LEU A 15 0.73 -6.41 -9.85
C LEU A 15 2.22 -6.28 -9.52
N SER A 16 2.98 -5.69 -10.42
CA SER A 16 4.28 -5.09 -10.13
C SER A 16 4.14 -3.77 -9.38
N GLN A 17 5.22 -3.30 -8.74
CA GLN A 17 5.22 -1.99 -8.05
C GLN A 17 4.92 -0.84 -9.02
N LYS A 18 5.39 -0.93 -10.27
CA LYS A 18 5.14 0.06 -11.32
C LYS A 18 3.67 0.12 -11.72
N GLU A 19 3.00 -1.03 -11.81
CA GLU A 19 1.57 -1.09 -12.16
C GLU A 19 0.69 -0.54 -11.03
N LEU A 20 0.98 -0.88 -9.78
CA LEU A 20 0.29 -0.28 -8.63
C LEU A 20 0.49 1.24 -8.61
N ALA A 21 1.74 1.69 -8.79
CA ALA A 21 2.07 3.11 -8.81
C ALA A 21 1.30 3.87 -9.90
N LYS A 22 1.22 3.30 -11.11
CA LYS A 22 0.44 3.84 -12.22
C LYS A 22 -1.06 3.90 -11.87
N ALA A 23 -1.60 2.84 -11.26
CA ALA A 23 -3.02 2.76 -10.94
C ALA A 23 -3.48 3.82 -9.92
N ILE A 24 -2.62 4.19 -8.96
CA ILE A 24 -2.95 5.19 -7.92
C ILE A 24 -2.30 6.56 -8.17
N GLY A 25 -1.60 6.72 -9.31
CA GLY A 25 -0.99 8.00 -9.71
C GLY A 25 0.14 8.46 -8.78
N VAL A 26 1.09 7.57 -8.49
CA VAL A 26 2.33 7.88 -7.75
C VAL A 26 3.56 7.31 -8.48
N SER A 27 4.76 7.57 -7.99
CA SER A 27 5.98 6.97 -8.54
C SER A 27 6.17 5.53 -8.08
N GLN A 28 6.86 4.70 -8.86
CA GLN A 28 7.26 3.35 -8.42
C GLN A 28 8.10 3.42 -7.14
N THR A 29 9.03 4.37 -7.06
CA THR A 29 9.87 4.60 -5.88
C THR A 29 9.04 4.85 -4.62
N THR A 30 7.94 5.60 -4.75
CA THR A 30 6.99 5.84 -3.65
C THR A 30 6.42 4.52 -3.11
N VAL A 31 5.96 3.63 -4.01
CA VAL A 31 5.45 2.30 -3.62
C VAL A 31 6.56 1.46 -2.97
N THR A 32 7.77 1.48 -3.51
CA THR A 32 8.92 0.78 -2.92
C THR A 32 9.21 1.25 -1.50
N LEU A 33 9.21 2.55 -1.25
CA LEU A 33 9.46 3.10 0.09
C LEU A 33 8.36 2.73 1.08
N TRP A 34 7.08 2.69 0.65
CA TRP A 34 5.98 2.23 1.48
C TRP A 34 6.10 0.74 1.84
N GLU A 35 6.41 -0.12 0.86
CA GLU A 35 6.60 -1.56 1.11
C GLU A 35 7.82 -1.89 1.96
N GLN A 36 8.82 -1.00 1.98
CA GLN A 36 10.01 -1.12 2.83
C GLN A 36 9.83 -0.47 4.21
N GLY A 37 8.69 0.18 4.47
CA GLY A 37 8.46 0.93 5.72
C GLY A 37 9.29 2.22 5.85
N LYS A 38 10.01 2.63 4.80
CA LYS A 38 10.89 3.82 4.81
C LYS A 38 10.13 5.14 4.72
N SER A 39 8.87 5.11 4.31
CA SER A 39 7.96 6.25 4.33
C SER A 39 6.52 5.77 4.46
N LYS A 40 5.60 6.68 4.77
CA LYS A 40 4.17 6.40 4.84
C LYS A 40 3.42 7.13 3.72
N PRO A 41 2.30 6.59 3.20
CA PRO A 41 1.43 7.33 2.30
C PRO A 41 0.77 8.49 3.05
N SER A 42 0.53 9.59 2.34
CA SER A 42 -0.39 10.62 2.82
C SER A 42 -1.81 10.05 2.93
N LEU A 43 -2.70 10.74 3.67
CA LEU A 43 -4.11 10.38 3.72
C LEU A 43 -4.73 10.24 2.33
N GLY A 44 -4.42 11.17 1.41
CA GLY A 44 -4.90 11.10 0.03
C GLY A 44 -4.44 9.82 -0.70
N SER A 45 -3.18 9.43 -0.54
CA SER A 45 -2.67 8.18 -1.12
C SER A 45 -3.28 6.94 -0.46
N ALA A 46 -3.51 6.97 0.86
CA ALA A 46 -4.17 5.88 1.57
C ALA A 46 -5.63 5.71 1.11
N VAL A 47 -6.36 6.79 0.87
CA VAL A 47 -7.71 6.76 0.28
C VAL A 47 -7.68 6.19 -1.14
N LYS A 48 -6.71 6.56 -1.97
CA LYS A 48 -6.57 5.97 -3.32
C LYS A 48 -6.32 4.46 -3.26
N LEU A 49 -5.49 4.00 -2.32
CA LEU A 49 -5.25 2.57 -2.10
C LEU A 49 -6.54 1.86 -1.64
N ALA A 50 -7.28 2.44 -0.69
CA ALA A 50 -8.53 1.88 -0.20
C ALA A 50 -9.55 1.70 -1.33
N ASN A 51 -9.72 2.75 -2.15
CA ASN A 51 -10.59 2.71 -3.33
C ASN A 51 -10.12 1.69 -4.37
N PHE A 52 -8.81 1.62 -4.64
CA PHE A 52 -8.24 0.67 -5.61
C PHE A 52 -8.45 -0.79 -5.21
N TYR A 53 -8.31 -1.11 -3.93
CA TYR A 53 -8.49 -2.47 -3.41
C TYR A 53 -9.95 -2.76 -3.01
N ALA A 54 -10.84 -1.77 -3.04
CA ALA A 54 -12.23 -1.86 -2.56
C ALA A 54 -12.32 -2.36 -1.11
N VAL A 55 -11.50 -1.77 -0.24
CA VAL A 55 -11.43 -2.08 1.20
C VAL A 55 -11.54 -0.82 2.03
N ASP A 56 -11.87 -0.96 3.30
CA ASP A 56 -11.86 0.16 4.23
C ASP A 56 -10.46 0.74 4.43
N LEU A 57 -10.41 2.04 4.72
CA LEU A 57 -9.17 2.76 5.01
C LEU A 57 -8.39 2.13 6.18
N THR A 58 -9.07 1.47 7.11
CA THR A 58 -8.47 0.73 8.24
C THR A 58 -7.57 -0.40 7.75
N VAL A 59 -7.96 -1.14 6.71
CA VAL A 59 -7.15 -2.21 6.11
C VAL A 59 -5.85 -1.65 5.56
N ILE A 60 -5.92 -0.50 4.89
CA ILE A 60 -4.75 0.19 4.34
C ILE A 60 -3.86 0.73 5.46
N SER A 61 -4.44 1.38 6.46
CA SER A 61 -3.73 1.91 7.62
C SER A 61 -2.94 0.82 8.34
N ASN A 62 -3.57 -0.33 8.56
CA ASN A 62 -2.94 -1.51 9.15
C ASN A 62 -1.76 -1.97 8.28
N ALA A 63 -1.98 -2.16 6.97
CA ALA A 63 -0.96 -2.62 6.03
C ALA A 63 0.28 -1.73 5.86
N ILE A 64 0.20 -0.47 6.32
CA ILE A 64 1.28 0.53 6.29
C ILE A 64 1.94 0.71 7.66
N ASN A 65 1.20 0.56 8.76
CA ASN A 65 1.63 0.96 10.10
C ASN A 65 2.33 -0.13 10.92
N TYR A 66 2.77 -1.24 10.33
CA TYR A 66 3.53 -2.27 11.06
C TYR A 66 4.97 -1.82 11.38
N HIS A 67 5.11 -1.00 12.42
CA HIS A 67 6.22 -1.05 13.37
C HIS A 67 5.60 -1.36 14.73
N PHE A 68 5.46 -2.65 15.06
CA PHE A 68 5.46 -3.03 16.46
C PHE A 68 6.91 -2.96 16.94
N SER A 69 7.04 -2.34 18.11
CA SER A 69 8.23 -2.29 18.96
C SER A 69 8.97 -3.62 19.04
#